data_AF-L0WGK1-F1
#
_entry.id   AF-L0WGK1-F1
#
_cell.length_a   1.000
_cell.length_b   1.000
_cell.length_c   1.000
_cell.angle_alpha   90.00
_cell.angle_beta   90.00
_cell.angle_gamma   90.00
#
_symmetry.space_group_name_H-M   'P 1'
#
loop_
_entity.id
_entity.type
_entity.pdbx_description
1 polymer ?
#
loop_
_entity_poly.entity_id
_entity_poly.type
_entity_poly.pdbx_seq_one_letter_code
_entity_poly.pdbx_strand_id
1 'polypeptide(L)'
;MASIDLDKMLAKIKSTQWALSDIDWEAPGAELITEEQWPKLKEFMADLMWIEHVGARAFAALAKKAPTDTLREIYTYFHAEEQRHANAEMALMRRWGMLDGEEIPEPNVNLRIIIEWLDRFADEMPVYVLGTVVPMLEIALDGALCTFLLESVKDPVCHQAFEKINDDESRHLGVGFTVMEMQGHSASYIKMVQMMARVMDPRLILGIASYMPLLNKMRDNVIAMGLPEEKLYKAMNKFERIGGRTEDGRRNPWFQLIKFHGRWVTNRSNKLYHVPVDGLVKLTGMVPRRALPAVPSWVKELTWQPTSTH
;
A
#
# COMPACT_ATOMS: atom_id res chain seq x y z
N MET A 1 15.08 23.57 4.65
CA MET A 1 14.75 22.69 5.80
C MET A 1 14.79 21.26 5.29
N ALA A 2 15.32 20.35 6.11
CA ALA A 2 15.93 19.12 5.62
C ALA A 2 14.90 18.14 5.02
N SER A 3 14.88 18.09 3.68
CA SER A 3 14.79 16.82 2.95
C SER A 3 15.56 15.77 3.74
N ILE A 4 14.98 14.58 3.95
CA ILE A 4 15.72 13.49 4.57
C ILE A 4 16.99 13.27 3.76
N ASP A 5 18.10 13.12 4.48
CA ASP A 5 19.38 12.72 3.89
C ASP A 5 19.24 11.26 3.46
N LEU A 6 19.13 11.04 2.14
CA LEU A 6 18.82 9.74 1.57
C LEU A 6 19.97 8.74 1.80
N ASP A 7 21.22 9.19 1.88
CA ASP A 7 22.36 8.31 2.17
C ASP A 7 22.31 7.84 3.63
N LYS A 8 21.97 8.73 4.56
CA LYS A 8 21.71 8.35 5.97
C LYS A 8 20.48 7.45 6.10
N MET A 9 19.44 7.70 5.31
CA MET A 9 18.25 6.84 5.30
C MET A 9 18.58 5.45 4.78
N LEU A 10 19.36 5.34 3.70
CA LEU A 10 19.83 4.06 3.18
C LEU A 10 20.67 3.30 4.23
N ALA A 11 21.57 4.00 4.94
CA ALA A 11 22.32 3.40 6.04
C ALA A 11 21.39 2.90 7.16
N LYS A 12 20.36 3.69 7.52
CA LYS A 12 19.36 3.29 8.51
C LYS A 12 18.62 2.03 8.06
N ILE A 13 18.06 2.03 6.85
CA ILE A 13 17.35 0.89 6.25
C ILE A 13 18.20 -0.37 6.34
N LYS A 14 19.46 -0.32 5.90
CA LYS A 14 20.39 -1.45 5.96
C LYS A 14 20.63 -1.96 7.39
N SER A 15 20.74 -1.05 8.35
CA SER A 15 21.01 -1.41 9.76
C SER A 15 19.80 -1.92 10.54
N THR A 16 18.59 -1.72 10.02
CA THR A 16 17.33 -2.09 10.70
C THR A 16 16.59 -3.21 9.98
N GLN A 17 17.25 -3.93 9.07
CA GLN A 17 16.67 -5.13 8.45
C GLN A 17 16.37 -6.19 9.52
N TRP A 18 15.29 -6.92 9.30
CA TRP A 18 14.81 -8.01 10.15
C TRP A 18 14.40 -9.20 9.26
N ALA A 19 14.22 -10.37 9.86
CA ALA A 19 13.74 -11.57 9.19
C ALA A 19 12.56 -12.17 9.95
N LEU A 20 11.76 -13.02 9.29
CA LEU A 20 10.66 -13.72 9.96
C LEU A 20 11.15 -14.54 11.16
N SER A 21 12.39 -15.05 11.13
CA SER A 21 12.99 -15.78 12.25
C SER A 21 13.23 -14.94 13.51
N ASP A 22 13.16 -13.61 13.42
CA ASP A 22 13.29 -12.71 14.57
C ASP A 22 12.00 -12.62 15.40
N ILE A 23 10.91 -13.21 14.91
CA ILE A 23 9.59 -13.23 15.57
C ILE A 23 9.37 -14.60 16.20
N ASP A 24 8.94 -14.63 17.47
CA ASP A 24 8.57 -15.87 18.16
C ASP A 24 7.16 -16.32 17.76
N TRP A 25 7.09 -17.01 16.62
CA TRP A 25 5.84 -17.52 16.05
C TRP A 25 5.13 -18.58 16.91
N GLU A 26 5.82 -19.16 17.90
CA GLU A 26 5.28 -20.19 18.79
C GLU A 26 4.82 -19.63 20.15
N ALA A 27 5.02 -18.34 20.40
CA ALA A 27 4.52 -17.68 21.61
C ALA A 27 3.00 -17.84 21.76
N PRO A 28 2.43 -17.79 22.97
CA PRO A 28 0.99 -17.92 23.19
C PRO A 28 0.19 -16.75 22.60
N GLY A 29 -1.11 -16.95 22.36
CA GLY A 29 -2.05 -15.89 22.01
C GLY A 29 -2.79 -16.06 20.67
N ALA A 30 -2.47 -17.08 19.88
CA ALA A 30 -3.24 -17.43 18.67
C ALA A 30 -4.70 -17.77 19.02
N GLU A 31 -4.93 -18.36 20.19
CA GLU A 31 -6.25 -18.70 20.74
C GLU A 31 -7.12 -17.48 21.09
N LEU A 32 -6.55 -16.26 21.09
CA LEU A 32 -7.28 -15.04 21.38
C LEU A 32 -8.09 -14.52 20.18
N ILE A 33 -7.91 -15.12 18.99
CA ILE A 33 -8.78 -14.86 17.83
C ILE A 33 -10.12 -15.55 18.06
N THR A 34 -11.19 -14.76 18.14
CA THR A 34 -12.53 -15.30 18.40
C THR A 34 -13.16 -15.90 17.14
N GLU A 35 -14.09 -16.84 17.31
CA GLU A 35 -14.87 -17.42 16.19
C GLU A 35 -15.62 -16.35 15.36
N GLU A 36 -16.08 -15.29 16.02
CA GLU A 36 -16.76 -14.17 15.35
C GLU A 36 -15.80 -13.29 14.54
N GLN A 37 -14.58 -13.06 15.05
CA GLN A 37 -13.56 -12.25 14.40
C GLN A 37 -12.90 -12.98 13.23
N TRP A 38 -12.69 -14.29 13.38
CA TRP A 38 -11.92 -15.13 12.47
C TRP A 38 -12.30 -14.99 10.99
N PRO A 39 -13.58 -15.13 10.56
CA PRO A 39 -13.91 -15.09 9.13
C PRO A 39 -13.65 -13.72 8.50
N LYS A 40 -13.92 -12.65 9.26
CA LYS A 40 -13.69 -11.29 8.76
C LYS A 40 -12.19 -10.96 8.72
N LEU A 41 -11.45 -11.42 9.73
CA LEU A 41 -10.00 -11.26 9.80
C LEU A 41 -9.31 -12.03 8.67
N LYS A 42 -9.78 -13.23 8.31
CA LYS A 42 -9.26 -14.01 7.17
C LYS A 42 -9.39 -13.24 5.85
N GLU A 43 -10.56 -12.67 5.56
CA GLU A 43 -10.74 -11.85 4.36
C GLU A 43 -9.86 -10.59 4.37
N PHE A 44 -9.76 -9.93 5.52
CA PHE A 44 -8.93 -8.74 5.69
C PHE A 44 -7.44 -9.04 5.47
N MET A 45 -6.91 -10.09 6.10
CA MET A 45 -5.50 -10.46 5.99
C MET A 45 -5.13 -10.94 4.58
N ALA A 46 -6.04 -11.65 3.91
CA ALA A 46 -5.85 -12.00 2.50
C ALA A 46 -5.69 -10.74 1.65
N ASP A 47 -6.58 -9.76 1.82
CA ASP A 47 -6.49 -8.50 1.09
C ASP A 47 -5.23 -7.71 1.44
N LEU A 48 -4.84 -7.65 2.72
CA LEU A 48 -3.65 -6.94 3.18
C LEU A 48 -2.36 -7.51 2.57
N MET A 49 -2.19 -8.84 2.60
CA MET A 49 -1.02 -9.51 2.01
C MET A 49 -0.86 -9.20 0.52
N TRP A 50 -1.97 -9.10 -0.20
CA TRP A 50 -1.96 -8.73 -1.62
C TRP A 50 -1.69 -7.25 -1.87
N ILE A 51 -1.99 -6.38 -0.91
CA ILE A 51 -1.67 -4.96 -0.99
C ILE A 51 -0.16 -4.74 -0.80
N GLU A 52 0.50 -5.44 0.12
CA GLU A 52 1.97 -5.33 0.26
C GLU A 52 2.68 -5.74 -1.05
N HIS A 53 2.14 -6.73 -1.76
CA HIS A 53 2.61 -7.06 -3.10
C HIS A 53 2.42 -5.97 -4.15
N VAL A 54 1.29 -5.25 -4.08
CA VAL A 54 1.07 -4.07 -4.91
C VAL A 54 2.12 -3.00 -4.61
N GLY A 55 2.45 -2.78 -3.32
CA GLY A 55 3.55 -1.93 -2.86
C GLY A 55 4.89 -2.36 -3.44
N ALA A 56 5.26 -3.64 -3.25
CA ALA A 56 6.48 -4.23 -3.80
C ALA A 56 6.59 -3.97 -5.31
N ARG A 57 5.55 -4.30 -6.09
CA ARG A 57 5.55 -4.12 -7.55
C ARG A 57 5.73 -2.65 -7.95
N ALA A 58 5.15 -1.72 -7.20
CA ALA A 58 5.32 -0.28 -7.42
C ALA A 58 6.75 0.18 -7.11
N PHE A 59 7.37 -0.30 -6.03
CA PHE A 59 8.77 0.00 -5.72
C PHE A 59 9.74 -0.58 -6.74
N ALA A 60 9.48 -1.79 -7.26
CA ALA A 60 10.28 -2.34 -8.35
C ALA A 60 10.23 -1.44 -9.61
N ALA A 61 9.05 -0.88 -9.93
CA ALA A 61 8.92 0.08 -11.02
C ALA A 61 9.64 1.42 -10.74
N LEU A 62 9.60 1.90 -9.49
CA LEU A 62 10.30 3.10 -9.05
C LEU A 62 11.82 2.92 -9.10
N ALA A 63 12.35 1.77 -8.66
CA ALA A 63 13.77 1.44 -8.70
C ALA A 63 14.34 1.54 -10.12
N LYS A 64 13.63 1.00 -11.13
CA LYS A 64 14.04 1.05 -12.54
C LYS A 64 14.22 2.48 -13.08
N LYS A 65 13.59 3.46 -12.46
CA LYS A 65 13.52 4.84 -12.95
C LYS A 65 14.06 5.85 -11.93
N ALA A 66 14.64 5.37 -10.84
CA ALA A 66 15.14 6.23 -9.78
C ALA A 66 16.19 7.19 -10.35
N PRO A 67 16.12 8.49 -9.99
CA PRO A 67 17.01 9.50 -10.57
C PRO A 67 18.44 9.42 -10.01
N THR A 68 18.66 8.66 -8.94
CA THR A 68 19.96 8.46 -8.30
C THR A 68 20.14 6.99 -7.91
N ASP A 69 21.39 6.55 -7.80
CA ASP A 69 21.71 5.20 -7.33
C ASP A 69 21.25 4.95 -5.89
N THR A 70 21.37 5.95 -5.01
CA THR A 70 20.86 5.85 -3.63
C THR A 70 19.35 5.57 -3.61
N LEU A 71 18.55 6.30 -4.40
CA LEU A 71 17.10 6.04 -4.48
C LEU A 71 16.78 4.70 -5.11
N ARG A 72 17.53 4.29 -6.14
CA ARG A 72 17.39 2.96 -6.77
C ARG A 72 17.59 1.87 -5.74
N GLU A 73 18.62 1.99 -4.92
CA GLU A 73 18.95 1.02 -3.88
C GLU A 73 17.91 1.03 -2.76
N ILE A 74 17.48 2.20 -2.28
CA ILE A 74 16.38 2.33 -1.32
C ILE A 74 15.11 1.62 -1.81
N TYR A 75 14.68 1.86 -3.06
CA TYR A 75 13.49 1.20 -3.61
C TYR A 75 13.67 -0.31 -3.80
N THR A 76 14.91 -0.77 -3.99
CA THR A 76 15.20 -2.21 -4.01
C THR A 76 15.01 -2.83 -2.63
N TYR A 77 15.44 -2.13 -1.57
CA TYR A 77 15.15 -2.54 -0.19
C TYR A 77 13.66 -2.48 0.12
N PHE A 78 12.95 -1.42 -0.26
CA PHE A 78 11.51 -1.31 0.00
C PHE A 78 10.72 -2.41 -0.70
N HIS A 79 11.07 -2.76 -1.94
CA HIS A 79 10.50 -3.93 -2.61
C HIS A 79 10.67 -5.22 -1.78
N ALA A 80 11.87 -5.45 -1.21
CA ALA A 80 12.14 -6.63 -0.40
C ALA A 80 11.45 -6.57 0.99
N GLU A 81 11.34 -5.39 1.59
CA GLU A 81 10.59 -5.17 2.84
C GLU A 81 9.11 -5.49 2.64
N GLU A 82 8.48 -4.99 1.58
CA GLU A 82 7.08 -5.28 1.24
C GLU A 82 6.82 -6.78 0.98
N GLN A 83 7.74 -7.47 0.31
CA GLN A 83 7.67 -8.94 0.19
C GLN A 83 7.73 -9.62 1.56
N ARG A 84 8.55 -9.09 2.48
CA ARG A 84 8.68 -9.60 3.84
C ARG A 84 7.43 -9.33 4.67
N HIS A 85 6.76 -8.19 4.47
CA HIS A 85 5.49 -7.85 5.10
C HIS A 85 4.41 -8.86 4.68
N ALA A 86 4.25 -9.10 3.38
CA ALA A 86 3.35 -10.12 2.86
C ALA A 86 3.64 -11.52 3.45
N ASN A 87 4.91 -11.90 3.57
CA ASN A 87 5.31 -13.17 4.17
C ASN A 87 4.95 -13.24 5.67
N ALA A 88 5.17 -12.17 6.44
CA ALA A 88 4.82 -12.11 7.85
C ALA A 88 3.30 -12.18 8.05
N GLU A 89 2.52 -11.55 7.19
CA GLU A 89 1.05 -11.61 7.20
C GLU A 89 0.55 -13.01 6.85
N MET A 90 1.16 -13.67 5.86
CA MET A 90 0.87 -15.07 5.54
C MET A 90 1.21 -16.00 6.72
N ALA A 91 2.33 -15.75 7.42
CA ALA A 91 2.70 -16.50 8.62
C ALA A 91 1.68 -16.31 9.76
N LEU A 92 1.15 -15.09 9.95
CA LEU A 92 0.04 -14.82 10.89
C LEU A 92 -1.24 -15.58 10.48
N MET A 93 -1.61 -15.54 9.20
CA MET A 93 -2.76 -16.29 8.70
C MET A 93 -2.60 -17.80 8.95
N ARG A 94 -1.41 -18.36 8.73
CA ARG A 94 -1.11 -19.76 9.03
C ARG A 94 -1.25 -20.06 10.52
N ARG A 95 -0.69 -19.21 11.38
CA ARG A 95 -0.76 -19.33 12.84
C ARG A 95 -2.20 -19.33 13.35
N TRP A 96 -3.09 -18.57 12.72
CA TRP A 96 -4.52 -18.55 13.06
C TRP A 96 -5.36 -19.63 12.35
N GLY A 97 -4.72 -20.57 11.65
CA GLY A 97 -5.40 -21.66 10.94
C GLY A 97 -6.23 -21.21 9.75
N MET A 98 -5.92 -20.04 9.16
CA MET A 98 -6.67 -19.46 8.04
C MET A 98 -6.28 -20.01 6.67
N LEU A 99 -5.14 -20.69 6.56
CA LEU A 99 -4.61 -21.24 5.31
C LEU A 99 -4.70 -22.77 5.31
N ASP A 100 -5.10 -23.33 4.17
CA ASP A 100 -5.12 -24.77 3.93
C ASP A 100 -3.79 -25.21 3.30
N GLY A 101 -2.84 -25.68 4.12
CA GLY A 101 -1.55 -26.20 3.66
C GLY A 101 -0.61 -25.12 3.13
N GLU A 102 -0.29 -25.18 1.83
CA GLU A 102 0.55 -24.20 1.11
C GLU A 102 -0.28 -23.28 0.20
N GLU A 103 -1.60 -23.23 0.39
CA GLU A 103 -2.47 -22.38 -0.42
C GLU A 103 -2.17 -20.89 -0.16
N ILE A 104 -1.92 -20.16 -1.25
CA ILE A 104 -1.88 -18.70 -1.25
C ILE A 104 -3.32 -18.19 -1.33
N PRO A 105 -3.78 -17.37 -0.38
CA PRO A 105 -5.15 -16.89 -0.39
C PRO A 105 -5.43 -16.09 -1.66
N GLU A 106 -6.63 -16.25 -2.22
CA GLU A 106 -6.98 -15.59 -3.47
C GLU A 106 -7.30 -14.10 -3.26
N PRO A 107 -6.78 -13.18 -4.10
CA PRO A 107 -7.08 -11.76 -3.98
C PRO A 107 -8.54 -11.50 -4.36
N ASN A 108 -9.14 -10.48 -3.73
CA ASN A 108 -10.43 -9.97 -4.18
C ASN A 108 -10.37 -9.44 -5.63
N VAL A 109 -11.54 -9.30 -6.26
CA VAL A 109 -11.63 -8.91 -7.68
C VAL A 109 -10.97 -7.57 -7.98
N ASN A 110 -11.12 -6.56 -7.11
CA ASN A 110 -10.53 -5.25 -7.33
C ASN A 110 -8.99 -5.31 -7.21
N LEU A 111 -8.48 -6.12 -6.29
CA LEU A 111 -7.05 -6.40 -6.18
C LEU A 111 -6.50 -7.07 -7.45
N ARG A 112 -7.18 -8.09 -7.99
CA ARG A 112 -6.77 -8.71 -9.27
C ARG A 112 -6.70 -7.72 -10.42
N ILE A 113 -7.66 -6.80 -10.50
CA ILE A 113 -7.69 -5.78 -11.57
C ILE A 113 -6.51 -4.81 -11.44
N ILE A 114 -6.22 -4.29 -10.23
CA ILE A 114 -5.08 -3.38 -10.05
C ILE A 114 -3.74 -4.11 -10.24
N ILE A 115 -3.65 -5.36 -9.81
CA ILE A 115 -2.47 -6.21 -9.97
C ILE A 115 -2.15 -6.40 -11.47
N GLU A 116 -3.15 -6.76 -12.27
CA GLU A 116 -3.02 -6.86 -13.73
C GLU A 116 -2.59 -5.52 -14.36
N TRP A 117 -3.17 -4.41 -13.90
CA TRP A 117 -2.79 -3.09 -14.39
C TRP A 117 -1.33 -2.74 -14.06
N LEU A 118 -0.90 -3.00 -12.82
CA LEU A 118 0.48 -2.76 -12.38
C LEU A 118 1.47 -3.62 -13.15
N ASP A 119 1.16 -4.89 -13.32
CA ASP A 119 2.01 -5.83 -14.07
C ASP A 119 2.26 -5.31 -15.49
N ARG A 120 1.21 -4.85 -16.16
CA ARG A 120 1.27 -4.38 -17.54
C ARG A 120 1.84 -2.99 -17.73
N PHE A 121 1.61 -2.07 -16.80
CA PHE A 121 1.83 -0.64 -17.07
C PHE A 121 2.72 0.09 -16.07
N ALA A 122 3.00 -0.46 -14.87
CA ALA A 122 3.78 0.27 -13.86
C ALA A 122 5.19 0.66 -14.36
N ASP A 123 5.81 -0.20 -15.17
CA ASP A 123 7.14 0.04 -15.77
C ASP A 123 7.13 1.14 -16.83
N GLU A 124 5.97 1.58 -17.29
CA GLU A 124 5.83 2.68 -18.25
C GLU A 124 5.37 3.98 -17.59
N MET A 125 4.88 3.91 -16.35
CA MET A 125 4.38 5.08 -15.62
C MET A 125 5.50 6.06 -15.24
N PRO A 126 5.32 7.37 -15.41
CA PRO A 126 6.34 8.32 -14.97
C PRO A 126 6.59 8.24 -13.45
N VAL A 127 7.84 8.47 -13.02
CA VAL A 127 8.25 8.44 -11.60
C VAL A 127 7.40 9.36 -10.74
N TYR A 128 7.02 10.53 -11.26
CA TYR A 128 6.21 11.49 -10.51
C TYR A 128 4.78 11.01 -10.23
N VAL A 129 4.25 10.06 -11.01
CA VAL A 129 2.94 9.44 -10.75
C VAL A 129 3.08 8.46 -9.59
N LEU A 130 3.91 7.43 -9.75
CA LEU A 130 4.09 6.39 -8.74
C LEU A 130 4.67 6.97 -7.43
N GLY A 131 5.65 7.86 -7.53
CA GLY A 131 6.28 8.51 -6.38
C GLY A 131 5.40 9.50 -5.62
N THR A 132 4.17 9.74 -6.08
CA THR A 132 3.15 10.50 -5.32
C THR A 132 1.97 9.63 -4.90
N VAL A 133 1.61 8.62 -5.71
CA VAL A 133 0.53 7.67 -5.36
C VAL A 133 0.96 6.72 -4.25
N VAL A 134 2.18 6.17 -4.30
CA VAL A 134 2.68 5.19 -3.32
C VAL A 134 2.66 5.75 -1.89
N PRO A 135 3.19 6.96 -1.59
CA PRO A 135 3.15 7.50 -0.22
C PRO A 135 1.73 7.77 0.31
N MET A 136 0.76 7.96 -0.58
CA MET A 136 -0.64 8.10 -0.19
C MET A 136 -1.26 6.74 0.13
N LEU A 137 -0.93 5.70 -0.64
CA LEU A 137 -1.32 4.32 -0.35
C LEU A 137 -0.77 3.88 1.00
N GLU A 138 0.55 3.99 1.22
CA GLU A 138 1.21 3.66 2.48
C GLU A 138 0.56 4.33 3.69
N ILE A 139 0.20 5.64 3.59
CA ILE A 139 -0.50 6.32 4.69
C ILE A 139 -1.89 5.73 4.95
N ALA A 140 -2.61 5.34 3.90
CA ALA A 140 -3.92 4.71 4.06
C ALA A 140 -3.79 3.33 4.71
N LEU A 141 -2.73 2.58 4.40
CA LEU A 141 -2.39 1.30 5.02
C LEU A 141 -2.00 1.47 6.48
N ASP A 142 -0.92 2.22 6.76
CA ASP A 142 -0.42 2.53 8.12
C ASP A 142 -1.53 3.13 9.02
N GLY A 143 -2.18 4.18 8.53
CA GLY A 143 -3.08 5.00 9.32
C GLY A 143 -4.46 4.38 9.59
N ALA A 144 -4.83 3.31 8.87
CA ALA A 144 -6.14 2.69 9.04
C ALA A 144 -6.09 1.16 9.13
N LEU A 145 -5.35 0.48 8.24
CA LEU A 145 -5.28 -0.98 8.22
C LEU A 145 -4.38 -1.53 9.32
N CYS A 146 -3.16 -1.02 9.49
CA CYS A 146 -2.29 -1.48 10.58
C CYS A 146 -2.85 -1.08 11.95
N THR A 147 -3.39 0.15 12.03
CA THR A 147 -4.11 0.62 13.22
C THR A 147 -5.31 -0.26 13.58
N PHE A 148 -6.00 -0.83 12.57
CA PHE A 148 -7.07 -1.80 12.81
C PHE A 148 -6.57 -3.00 13.60
N LEU A 149 -5.53 -3.65 13.05
CA LEU A 149 -5.01 -4.91 13.55
C LEU A 149 -4.49 -4.74 14.97
N LEU A 150 -3.73 -3.67 15.23
CA LEU A 150 -3.19 -3.40 16.56
C LEU A 150 -4.28 -3.11 17.60
N GLU A 151 -5.42 -2.51 17.22
CA GLU A 151 -6.49 -2.25 18.18
C GLU A 151 -7.45 -3.43 18.37
N SER A 152 -7.55 -4.32 17.38
CA SER A 152 -8.62 -5.34 17.33
C SER A 152 -8.12 -6.76 17.51
N VAL A 153 -6.89 -7.05 17.12
CA VAL A 153 -6.26 -8.37 17.28
C VAL A 153 -5.48 -8.40 18.58
N LYS A 154 -5.79 -9.38 19.44
CA LYS A 154 -5.17 -9.50 20.77
C LYS A 154 -3.97 -10.45 20.81
N ASP A 155 -3.62 -11.09 19.69
CA ASP A 155 -2.46 -11.98 19.61
C ASP A 155 -1.15 -11.17 19.71
N PRO A 156 -0.34 -11.30 20.77
CA PRO A 156 0.91 -10.54 20.93
C PRO A 156 1.93 -10.82 19.83
N VAL A 157 1.85 -11.96 19.12
CA VAL A 157 2.72 -12.24 17.96
C VAL A 157 2.37 -11.35 16.77
N CYS A 158 1.07 -11.04 16.59
CA CYS A 158 0.63 -10.03 15.62
C CYS A 158 1.30 -8.68 15.91
N HIS A 159 1.28 -8.25 17.17
CA HIS A 159 1.87 -6.97 17.57
C HIS A 159 3.38 -6.95 17.36
N GLN A 160 4.09 -8.04 17.63
CA GLN A 160 5.52 -8.16 17.35
C GLN A 160 5.82 -8.04 15.84
N ALA A 161 5.05 -8.72 14.99
CA ALA A 161 5.21 -8.64 13.54
C ALA A 161 4.93 -7.21 13.04
N PHE A 162 3.81 -6.62 13.47
CA PHE A 162 3.42 -5.28 13.05
C PHE A 162 4.30 -4.16 13.63
N GLU A 163 5.00 -4.38 14.75
CA GLU A 163 6.03 -3.45 15.22
C GLU A 163 7.16 -3.34 14.19
N LYS A 164 7.63 -4.48 13.65
CA LYS A 164 8.65 -4.50 12.60
C LYS A 164 8.17 -3.89 11.29
N ILE A 165 6.96 -4.23 10.86
CA ILE A 165 6.33 -3.66 9.64
C ILE A 165 6.21 -2.14 9.79
N ASN A 166 5.67 -1.64 10.91
CA ASN A 166 5.52 -0.20 11.15
C ASN A 166 6.86 0.55 11.17
N ASP A 167 7.92 -0.07 11.69
CA ASP A 167 9.26 0.50 11.64
C ASP A 167 9.74 0.69 10.19
N ASP A 168 9.43 -0.24 9.29
CA ASP A 168 9.71 -0.17 7.84
C ASP A 168 8.86 0.91 7.17
N GLU A 169 7.53 0.89 7.39
CA GLU A 169 6.57 1.86 6.84
C GLU A 169 6.93 3.31 7.19
N SER A 170 7.46 3.54 8.40
CA SER A 170 7.92 4.86 8.79
C SER A 170 9.03 5.41 7.87
N ARG A 171 9.87 4.53 7.33
CA ARG A 171 10.96 4.87 6.41
C ARG A 171 10.45 4.99 4.98
N HIS A 172 9.51 4.12 4.57
CA HIS A 172 8.85 4.21 3.27
C HIS A 172 8.19 5.58 3.10
N LEU A 173 7.37 5.97 4.08
CA LEU A 173 6.72 7.28 4.10
C LEU A 173 7.72 8.44 4.14
N GLY A 174 8.79 8.32 4.93
CA GLY A 174 9.84 9.33 5.01
C GLY A 174 10.48 9.61 3.65
N VAL A 175 10.87 8.56 2.94
CA VAL A 175 11.44 8.65 1.59
C VAL A 175 10.38 9.11 0.59
N GLY A 176 9.17 8.57 0.67
CA GLY A 176 8.04 8.90 -0.19
C GLY A 176 7.76 10.40 -0.21
N PHE A 177 7.59 11.02 0.97
CA PHE A 177 7.40 12.47 1.07
C PHE A 177 8.62 13.26 0.62
N THR A 178 9.83 12.78 0.91
CA THR A 178 11.06 13.43 0.43
C THR A 178 11.10 13.47 -1.09
N VAL A 179 10.74 12.37 -1.76
CA VAL A 179 10.69 12.30 -3.22
C VAL A 179 9.58 13.18 -3.80
N MET A 180 8.42 13.26 -3.14
CA MET A 180 7.37 14.21 -3.53
C MET A 180 7.84 15.66 -3.46
N GLU A 181 8.61 16.04 -2.44
CA GLU A 181 9.22 17.36 -2.32
C GLU A 181 10.24 17.60 -3.43
N MET A 182 11.13 16.63 -3.70
CA MET A 182 12.10 16.70 -4.80
C MET A 182 11.44 16.93 -6.16
N GLN A 183 10.26 16.34 -6.39
CA GLN A 183 9.49 16.53 -7.63
C GLN A 183 8.93 17.95 -7.77
N GLY A 184 8.51 18.57 -6.68
CA GLY A 184 8.05 19.97 -6.67
C GLY A 184 9.19 20.99 -6.64
N HIS A 185 10.39 20.58 -6.24
CA HIS A 185 11.56 21.44 -6.12
C HIS A 185 11.98 22.02 -7.48
N SER A 186 12.04 23.35 -7.55
CA SER A 186 12.44 24.09 -8.76
C SER A 186 11.69 23.66 -10.04
N ALA A 187 10.45 23.17 -9.90
CA ALA A 187 9.62 22.80 -11.03
C ALA A 187 9.24 24.07 -11.81
N SER A 188 9.78 24.22 -13.02
CA SER A 188 9.37 25.28 -13.92
C SER A 188 7.94 25.05 -14.41
N TYR A 189 7.29 26.11 -14.91
CA TYR A 189 5.97 25.99 -15.55
C TYR A 189 5.92 24.88 -16.61
N ILE A 190 6.97 24.75 -17.43
CA ILE A 190 7.09 23.71 -18.46
C ILE A 190 7.11 22.31 -17.83
N LYS A 191 7.89 22.11 -16.75
CA LYS A 191 7.93 20.82 -16.03
C LYS A 191 6.56 20.47 -15.43
N MET A 192 5.84 21.45 -14.88
CA MET A 192 4.48 21.22 -14.37
C MET A 192 3.52 20.80 -15.49
N VAL A 193 3.56 21.46 -16.65
CA VAL A 193 2.75 21.09 -17.82
C VAL A 193 3.11 19.68 -18.30
N GLN A 194 4.39 19.31 -18.35
CA GLN A 194 4.83 17.95 -18.72
C GLN A 194 4.32 16.88 -17.74
N MET A 195 4.36 17.16 -16.43
CA MET A 195 3.80 16.26 -15.41
C MET A 195 2.29 16.05 -15.60
N MET A 196 1.57 17.11 -16.00
CA MET A 196 0.13 17.08 -16.24
C MET A 196 -0.27 16.49 -17.60
N ALA A 197 0.60 16.56 -18.62
CA ALA A 197 0.33 16.04 -19.96
C ALA A 197 -0.01 14.54 -19.96
N ARG A 198 0.47 13.79 -18.96
CA ARG A 198 0.19 12.36 -18.79
C ARG A 198 -1.15 12.02 -18.15
N VAL A 199 -1.91 13.00 -17.66
CA VAL A 199 -3.29 12.76 -17.17
C VAL A 199 -4.20 12.22 -18.27
N MET A 200 -3.92 12.54 -19.53
CA MET A 200 -4.65 12.01 -20.70
C MET A 200 -4.11 10.66 -21.21
N ASP A 201 -3.08 10.09 -20.57
CA ASP A 201 -2.55 8.79 -20.95
C ASP A 201 -3.61 7.70 -20.67
N PRO A 202 -4.08 6.95 -21.68
CA PRO A 202 -5.14 5.95 -21.50
C PRO A 202 -4.72 4.87 -20.49
N ARG A 203 -3.42 4.56 -20.38
CA ARG A 203 -2.91 3.60 -19.39
C ARG A 203 -3.13 4.14 -17.99
N LEU A 204 -2.85 5.42 -17.76
CA LEU A 204 -3.06 6.06 -16.47
C LEU A 204 -4.54 6.20 -16.12
N ILE A 205 -5.40 6.52 -17.09
CA ILE A 205 -6.84 6.57 -16.89
C ILE A 205 -7.38 5.20 -16.45
N LEU A 206 -6.94 4.12 -17.11
CA LEU A 206 -7.28 2.75 -16.69
C LEU A 206 -6.79 2.44 -15.28
N GLY A 207 -5.61 2.93 -14.90
CA GLY A 207 -5.06 2.77 -13.55
C GLY A 207 -5.93 3.45 -12.50
N ILE A 208 -6.30 4.71 -12.76
CA ILE A 208 -7.22 5.48 -11.89
C ILE A 208 -8.58 4.78 -11.77
N ALA A 209 -9.13 4.30 -12.89
CA ALA A 209 -10.41 3.58 -12.92
C ALA A 209 -10.35 2.25 -12.15
N SER A 210 -9.20 1.58 -12.12
CA SER A 210 -8.96 0.34 -11.36
C SER A 210 -8.75 0.63 -9.87
N TYR A 211 -8.14 1.77 -9.55
CA TYR A 211 -7.78 2.19 -8.20
C TYR A 211 -8.97 2.69 -7.38
N MET A 212 -9.89 3.46 -7.96
CA MET A 212 -11.04 4.01 -7.22
C MET A 212 -11.93 2.93 -6.57
N PRO A 213 -12.32 1.84 -7.26
CA PRO A 213 -13.06 0.74 -6.63
C PRO A 213 -12.31 0.05 -5.50
N LEU A 214 -10.99 -0.10 -5.63
CA LEU A 214 -10.16 -0.71 -4.59
C LEU A 214 -10.23 0.09 -3.28
N LEU A 215 -10.08 1.42 -3.35
CA LEU A 215 -10.19 2.27 -2.15
C LEU A 215 -11.53 2.14 -1.44
N ASN A 216 -12.63 2.15 -2.20
CA ASN A 216 -13.96 2.00 -1.60
C ASN A 216 -14.11 0.61 -0.97
N LYS A 217 -13.59 -0.44 -1.61
CA LYS A 217 -13.60 -1.80 -1.06
C LYS A 217 -12.75 -1.91 0.22
N MET A 218 -11.56 -1.32 0.25
CA MET A 218 -10.72 -1.26 1.45
C MET A 218 -11.45 -0.56 2.60
N ARG A 219 -12.08 0.59 2.32
CA ARG A 219 -12.95 1.28 3.30
C ARG A 219 -14.06 0.36 3.81
N ASP A 220 -14.77 -0.30 2.90
CA ASP A 220 -15.91 -1.15 3.27
C ASP A 220 -15.46 -2.35 4.13
N ASN A 221 -14.31 -2.95 3.82
CA ASN A 221 -13.70 -4.00 4.65
C ASN A 221 -13.36 -3.47 6.05
N VAL A 222 -12.70 -2.32 6.13
CA VAL A 222 -12.36 -1.65 7.40
C VAL A 222 -13.59 -1.37 8.26
N ILE A 223 -14.68 -0.88 7.65
CA ILE A 223 -15.95 -0.65 8.35
C ILE A 223 -16.59 -1.97 8.80
N ALA A 224 -16.58 -3.01 7.95
CA ALA A 224 -17.12 -4.33 8.28
C ALA A 224 -16.38 -4.99 9.45
N MET A 225 -15.09 -4.68 9.60
CA MET A 225 -14.25 -5.07 10.72
C MET A 225 -14.50 -4.26 12.01
N GLY A 226 -15.34 -3.22 11.96
CA GLY A 226 -15.74 -2.43 13.13
C GLY A 226 -14.95 -1.15 13.34
N LEU A 227 -14.08 -0.73 12.40
CA LEU A 227 -13.40 0.56 12.53
C LEU A 227 -14.31 1.73 12.19
N PRO A 228 -14.22 2.82 12.96
CA PRO A 228 -14.82 4.08 12.58
C PRO A 228 -14.22 4.60 11.28
N GLU A 229 -15.09 4.97 10.34
CA GLU A 229 -14.72 5.60 9.07
C GLU A 229 -13.84 6.86 9.26
N GLU A 230 -13.99 7.54 10.40
CA GLU A 230 -13.17 8.69 10.80
C GLU A 230 -11.66 8.39 10.82
N LYS A 231 -11.25 7.14 11.07
CA LYS A 231 -9.82 6.78 11.06
C LYS A 231 -9.21 6.81 9.67
N LEU A 232 -9.95 6.35 8.66
CA LEU A 232 -9.56 6.51 7.25
C LEU A 232 -9.44 8.00 6.90
N TYR A 233 -10.32 8.84 7.43
CA TYR A 233 -10.25 10.28 7.21
C TYR A 233 -9.02 10.91 7.88
N LYS A 234 -8.69 10.47 9.10
CA LYS A 234 -7.48 10.88 9.80
C LYS A 234 -6.22 10.48 9.04
N ALA A 235 -6.18 9.28 8.47
CA ALA A 235 -5.10 8.83 7.61
C ALA A 235 -4.95 9.74 6.38
N MET A 236 -6.02 9.99 5.63
CA MET A 236 -5.97 10.88 4.47
C MET A 236 -5.59 12.33 4.83
N ASN A 237 -6.03 12.82 5.99
CA ASN A 237 -5.62 14.13 6.51
C ASN A 237 -4.11 14.17 6.87
N LYS A 238 -3.53 13.05 7.33
CA LYS A 238 -2.08 12.91 7.56
C LYS A 238 -1.31 13.12 6.25
N PHE A 239 -1.81 12.58 5.13
CA PHE A 239 -1.22 12.81 3.81
C PHE A 239 -1.23 14.28 3.41
N GLU A 240 -2.39 14.96 3.52
CA GLU A 240 -2.50 16.39 3.23
C GLU A 240 -1.55 17.23 4.09
N ARG A 241 -1.47 16.91 5.39
CA ARG A 241 -0.66 17.65 6.35
C ARG A 241 0.84 17.49 6.09
N ILE A 242 1.31 16.27 5.85
CA ILE A 242 2.74 16.00 5.68
C ILE A 242 3.20 16.44 4.28
N GLY A 243 2.49 16.02 3.21
CA GLY A 243 2.84 16.39 1.84
C GLY A 243 2.68 17.90 1.57
N GLY A 244 1.77 18.56 2.28
CA GLY A 244 1.55 20.00 2.18
C GLY A 244 2.43 20.84 3.11
N ARG A 245 3.33 20.24 3.88
CA ARG A 245 4.13 20.94 4.91
C ARG A 245 5.11 21.94 4.30
N THR A 246 5.78 21.58 3.22
CA THR A 246 6.80 22.40 2.56
C THR A 246 6.25 23.11 1.33
N GLU A 247 6.95 24.16 0.89
CA GLU A 247 6.59 24.85 -0.35
C GLU A 247 6.75 23.94 -1.58
N ASP A 248 7.82 23.16 -1.62
CA ASP A 248 8.09 22.23 -2.72
C ASP A 248 7.03 21.11 -2.78
N GLY A 249 6.65 20.51 -1.65
CA GLY A 249 5.54 19.54 -1.61
C GLY A 249 4.23 20.13 -2.14
N ARG A 250 3.91 21.39 -1.78
CA ARG A 250 2.72 22.09 -2.32
C ARG A 250 2.82 22.41 -3.81
N ARG A 251 4.02 22.56 -4.37
CA ARG A 251 4.22 22.81 -5.81
C ARG A 251 4.09 21.55 -6.66
N ASN A 252 4.13 20.37 -6.06
CA ASN A 252 3.93 19.12 -6.79
C ASN A 252 2.46 19.04 -7.30
N PRO A 253 2.23 19.02 -8.63
CA PRO A 253 0.87 19.00 -9.18
C PRO A 253 0.12 17.69 -8.88
N TRP A 254 0.82 16.56 -8.82
CA TRP A 254 0.24 15.26 -8.47
C TRP A 254 -0.20 15.23 -7.01
N PHE A 255 0.57 15.83 -6.10
CA PHE A 255 0.15 15.99 -4.71
C PHE A 255 -1.19 16.74 -4.63
N GLN A 256 -1.34 17.83 -5.39
CA GLN A 256 -2.59 18.61 -5.39
C GLN A 256 -3.78 17.80 -5.91
N LEU A 257 -3.60 17.03 -7.00
CA LEU A 257 -4.64 16.16 -7.54
C LEU A 257 -5.06 15.09 -6.53
N ILE A 258 -4.09 14.39 -5.94
CA ILE A 258 -4.34 13.28 -5.01
C ILE A 258 -4.95 13.82 -3.71
N LYS A 259 -4.49 14.98 -3.22
CA LYS A 259 -5.10 15.68 -2.08
C LYS A 259 -6.57 16.01 -2.35
N PHE A 260 -6.89 16.57 -3.51
CA PHE A 260 -8.28 16.90 -3.87
C PHE A 260 -9.14 15.64 -4.00
N HIS A 261 -8.62 14.61 -4.65
CA HIS A 261 -9.28 13.31 -4.75
C HIS A 261 -9.55 12.71 -3.37
N GLY A 262 -8.55 12.73 -2.47
CA GLY A 262 -8.68 12.25 -1.10
C GLY A 262 -9.85 12.92 -0.36
N ARG A 263 -10.02 14.24 -0.51
CA ARG A 263 -11.17 14.96 0.08
C ARG A 263 -12.53 14.51 -0.47
N TRP A 264 -12.60 14.06 -1.73
CA TRP A 264 -13.82 13.46 -2.26
C TRP A 264 -14.08 12.08 -1.67
N VAL A 265 -13.03 11.25 -1.56
CA VAL A 265 -13.12 9.91 -0.96
C VAL A 265 -13.55 9.98 0.51
N THR A 266 -13.06 10.97 1.25
CA THR A 266 -13.38 11.13 2.68
C THR A 266 -14.67 11.90 2.96
N ASN A 267 -15.36 12.40 1.93
CA ASN A 267 -16.59 13.16 2.11
C ASN A 267 -17.81 12.36 1.63
N ARG A 268 -18.43 11.62 2.54
CA ARG A 268 -19.62 10.78 2.24
C ARG A 268 -20.81 11.54 1.71
N SER A 269 -20.93 12.84 1.97
CA SER A 269 -21.98 13.68 1.40
C SER A 269 -21.80 13.92 -0.10
N ASN A 270 -20.60 13.66 -0.65
CA ASN A 270 -20.31 13.79 -2.07
C ASN A 270 -20.89 12.62 -2.88
N LYS A 271 -22.21 12.66 -3.09
CA LYS A 271 -22.94 11.67 -3.89
C LYS A 271 -22.44 11.59 -5.33
N LEU A 272 -21.92 12.68 -5.90
CA LEU A 272 -21.38 12.71 -7.26
C LEU A 272 -20.15 11.82 -7.43
N TYR A 273 -19.35 11.64 -6.37
CA TYR A 273 -18.21 10.72 -6.37
C TYR A 273 -18.64 9.31 -5.94
N HIS A 274 -19.34 9.17 -4.81
CA HIS A 274 -19.60 7.85 -4.24
C HIS A 274 -20.61 7.00 -5.02
N VAL A 275 -21.67 7.59 -5.57
CA VAL A 275 -22.68 6.82 -6.33
C VAL A 275 -22.08 6.09 -7.55
N PRO A 276 -21.33 6.75 -8.45
CA PRO A 276 -20.73 6.04 -9.58
C PRO A 276 -19.65 5.05 -9.15
N VAL A 277 -18.80 5.38 -8.18
CA VAL A 277 -17.72 4.49 -7.73
C VAL A 277 -18.29 3.25 -7.02
N ASP A 278 -19.31 3.39 -6.16
CA ASP A 278 -19.99 2.26 -5.54
C ASP A 278 -20.71 1.40 -6.59
N GLY A 279 -21.21 2.03 -7.66
CA GLY A 279 -21.71 1.33 -8.85
C GLY A 279 -20.63 0.50 -9.54
N LEU A 280 -19.44 1.06 -9.73
CA LEU A 280 -18.28 0.35 -10.28
C LEU A 280 -17.85 -0.83 -9.40
N VAL A 281 -17.81 -0.67 -8.07
CA VAL A 281 -17.49 -1.77 -7.12
C VAL A 281 -18.48 -2.93 -7.27
N LYS A 282 -19.79 -2.63 -7.43
CA LYS A 282 -20.81 -3.66 -7.67
C LYS A 282 -20.60 -4.35 -9.01
N LEU A 283 -20.30 -3.58 -10.06
CA LEU A 283 -20.05 -4.12 -11.40
C LEU A 283 -18.81 -5.01 -11.45
N THR A 284 -17.69 -4.58 -10.83
CA THR A 284 -16.48 -5.40 -10.75
C THR A 284 -16.74 -6.67 -9.94
N GLY A 285 -17.51 -6.60 -8.86
CA GLY A 285 -17.94 -7.77 -8.08
C GLY A 285 -18.77 -8.80 -8.86
N MET A 286 -19.39 -8.42 -9.99
CA MET A 286 -20.14 -9.34 -10.85
C MET A 286 -19.27 -10.05 -11.90
N VAL A 287 -17.98 -9.69 -12.03
CA VAL A 287 -17.09 -10.31 -13.00
C VAL A 287 -16.82 -11.76 -12.60
N PRO A 288 -17.17 -12.76 -13.44
CA PRO A 288 -17.00 -14.16 -13.08
C PRO A 288 -15.53 -14.53 -12.98
N ARG A 289 -15.17 -15.43 -12.04
CA ARG A 289 -13.78 -15.83 -11.78
C ARG A 289 -12.98 -16.22 -13.03
N ARG A 290 -13.64 -16.86 -14.01
CA ARG A 290 -13.00 -17.29 -15.28
C ARG A 290 -12.62 -16.14 -16.21
N ALA A 291 -13.22 -14.97 -16.04
CA ALA A 291 -12.93 -13.76 -16.82
C ALA A 291 -11.95 -12.83 -16.09
N LEU A 292 -11.55 -13.17 -14.86
CA LEU A 292 -10.57 -12.38 -14.13
C LEU A 292 -9.17 -12.63 -14.71
N PRO A 293 -8.30 -11.60 -14.69
CA PRO A 293 -6.89 -11.78 -15.01
C PRO A 293 -6.26 -12.91 -14.18
N ALA A 294 -5.28 -13.57 -14.78
CA ALA A 294 -4.49 -14.57 -14.07
C ALA A 294 -3.72 -13.90 -12.94
N VAL A 295 -3.54 -14.63 -11.84
CA VAL A 295 -2.64 -14.19 -10.77
C VAL A 295 -1.22 -14.15 -11.35
N PRO A 296 -0.49 -13.01 -11.25
CA PRO A 296 0.82 -12.89 -11.89
C PRO A 296 1.85 -13.86 -11.33
N SER A 297 2.86 -14.17 -12.14
CA SER A 297 3.86 -15.18 -11.80
C SER A 297 4.82 -14.79 -10.66
N TRP A 298 4.99 -13.49 -10.37
CA TRP A 298 5.84 -12.99 -9.29
C TRP A 298 5.32 -13.32 -7.88
N VAL A 299 4.06 -13.76 -7.77
CA VAL A 299 3.42 -14.23 -6.54
C VAL A 299 4.07 -15.52 -6.02
N LYS A 300 4.76 -16.27 -6.88
CA LYS A 300 5.42 -17.54 -6.52
C LYS A 300 6.66 -17.37 -5.63
N GLU A 301 7.09 -16.14 -5.36
CA GLU A 301 8.19 -15.83 -4.43
C GLU A 301 7.72 -15.77 -2.96
N LEU A 302 6.41 -15.87 -2.71
CA LEU A 302 5.81 -15.92 -1.38
C LEU A 302 6.21 -17.17 -0.59
N THR A 303 6.56 -16.97 0.67
CA THR A 303 6.77 -18.06 1.62
C THR A 303 6.43 -17.63 3.04
N TRP A 304 5.58 -18.41 3.71
CA TRP A 304 5.31 -18.26 5.14
C TRP A 304 6.45 -18.81 6.00
N GLN A 305 7.41 -19.53 5.40
CA GLN A 305 8.46 -20.19 6.16
C GLN A 305 9.40 -19.14 6.77
N PRO A 306 9.66 -19.21 8.09
CA PRO A 306 10.64 -18.33 8.73
C PRO A 306 12.05 -18.67 8.22
N THR A 307 12.43 -18.03 7.12
CA THR A 307 13.74 -18.19 6.49
C THR A 307 14.59 -16.96 6.79
N SER A 308 15.89 -17.18 6.99
CA SER A 308 16.84 -16.15 7.42
C SER A 308 17.35 -15.26 6.28
N THR A 309 16.72 -15.28 5.11
CA THR A 309 17.24 -14.57 3.93
C THR A 309 17.00 -13.07 4.03
N HIS A 310 18.09 -12.35 4.28
CA HIS A 310 18.21 -10.89 4.15
C HIS A 310 18.38 -10.46 2.70
#